data_AF-K1ZBI3-F1
#
_entry.id   AF-K1ZBI3-F1
#
_cell.length_a   1.000
_cell.length_b   1.000
_cell.length_c   1.000
_cell.angle_alpha   90.00
_cell.angle_beta   90.00
_cell.angle_gamma   90.00
#
_symmetry.space_group_name_H-M   'P 1'
#
loop_
_entity.id
_entity.type
_entity.pdbx_description
1 polymer ?
#
loop_
_entity_poly.entity_id
_entity_poly.type
_entity_poly.pdbx_seq_one_letter_code
_entity_poly.pdbx_strand_id
1 'polypeptide(L)' 'MIKTADWIIDMGPEGGDGGGKIIVTGPPEEIIKYHEEGYTAKYLRQVLKPKSLK' A
#
# COMPACT_ATOMS: atom_id res chain seq x y z
N MET A 1 6.12 -9.62 -4.43
CA MET A 1 6.70 -8.47 -5.16
C MET A 1 5.62 -7.41 -5.25
N ILE A 2 5.76 -6.26 -4.58
CA ILE A 2 4.80 -5.13 -4.62
C ILE A 2 5.59 -3.82 -4.76
N LYS A 3 6.67 -3.66 -3.98
CA LYS A 3 7.58 -2.50 -4.02
C LYS A 3 8.24 -2.17 -5.36
N THR A 4 8.15 -3.06 -6.34
CA THR A 4 8.74 -2.93 -7.68
C THR A 4 7.68 -2.76 -8.76
N ALA A 5 6.41 -2.65 -8.39
CA ALA A 5 5.33 -2.44 -9.35
C ALA A 5 5.29 -0.98 -9.78
N ASP A 6 4.95 -0.72 -11.04
CA ASP A 6 4.74 0.65 -11.53
C ASP A 6 3.42 1.24 -11.03
N TRP A 7 2.43 0.38 -10.77
CA TRP A 7 1.09 0.77 -10.35
C TRP A 7 0.47 -0.27 -9.40
N ILE A 8 -0.31 0.21 -8.44
CA ILE A 8 -0.98 -0.61 -7.43
C ILE A 8 -2.47 -0.22 -7.37
N ILE A 9 -3.31 -1.22 -7.18
CA ILE A 9 -4.72 -1.07 -6.79
C ILE A 9 -4.87 -1.80 -5.45
N ASP A 10 -5.12 -1.06 -4.37
CA ASP A 10 -5.31 -1.63 -3.04
C ASP A 10 -6.81 -1.82 -2.74
N MET A 11 -7.17 -3.04 -2.31
CA MET A 11 -8.55 -3.44 -2.07
C MET A 11 -8.76 -3.80 -0.61
N GLY A 12 -9.94 -3.49 -0.08
CA GLY A 12 -10.33 -3.82 1.30
C GLY A 12 -11.49 -2.94 1.77
N PRO A 13 -11.49 -2.45 3.03
CA PRO A 13 -10.42 -2.56 4.06
C PRO A 13 -10.22 -3.98 4.60
N GLU A 14 -11.28 -4.79 4.60
CA GLU A 14 -11.25 -6.17 5.11
C GLU A 14 -11.40 -7.20 3.98
N GLY A 15 -11.40 -8.49 4.32
CA GLY A 15 -11.81 -9.58 3.43
C GLY A 15 -13.31 -9.87 3.51
N GLY A 16 -13.85 -10.56 2.50
CA GLY A 16 -15.25 -10.98 2.46
C GLY A 16 -16.23 -9.81 2.38
N ASP A 17 -17.31 -9.86 3.16
CA ASP A 17 -18.38 -8.85 3.17
C ASP A 17 -17.90 -7.45 3.58
N GLY A 18 -16.78 -7.36 4.31
CA GLY A 18 -16.14 -6.09 4.69
C GLY A 18 -15.17 -5.55 3.64
N GLY A 19 -14.99 -6.27 2.52
CA GLY A 19 -14.06 -5.93 1.45
C GLY A 19 -14.75 -5.43 0.17
N GLY A 20 -14.04 -5.58 -0.95
CA GLY A 20 -14.58 -5.31 -2.29
C GLY A 20 -14.62 -3.84 -2.69
N LYS A 21 -14.01 -2.95 -1.90
CA LYS A 21 -13.85 -1.53 -2.25
C LYS A 21 -12.40 -1.24 -2.63
N ILE A 22 -12.24 -0.30 -3.54
CA ILE A 22 -10.93 0.31 -3.82
C ILE A 22 -10.64 1.29 -2.70
N ILE A 23 -9.56 1.07 -1.97
CA ILE A 23 -9.09 1.99 -0.93
C ILE A 23 -8.29 3.12 -1.58
N VAL A 24 -7.33 2.73 -2.42
CA VAL A 24 -6.43 3.65 -3.13
C VAL A 24 -5.88 2.98 -4.38
N THR A 25 -5.56 3.78 -5.40
CA THR A 25 -4.80 3.34 -6.56
C THR A 25 -3.77 4.39 -6.97
N GLY A 26 -2.59 3.95 -7.42
CA GLY A 26 -1.49 4.83 -7.75
C GLY A 26 -0.13 4.13 -7.77
N PRO A 27 0.96 4.87 -8.06
CA PRO A 27 2.32 4.38 -7.93
C PRO A 27 2.68 4.09 -6.46
N PRO A 28 3.65 3.19 -6.18
CA PRO A 28 3.99 2.77 -4.81
C PRO A 28 4.27 3.93 -3.83
N GLU A 29 4.87 5.02 -4.30
CA GLU A 29 5.20 6.21 -3.52
C GLU A 29 3.96 6.98 -3.05
N GLU A 30 2.84 6.87 -3.77
CA GLU A 30 1.55 7.45 -3.38
C GLU A 30 0.78 6.52 -2.45
N ILE A 31 0.78 5.22 -2.72
CA ILE A 31 0.09 4.22 -1.90
C ILE A 31 0.51 4.31 -0.43
N ILE A 32 1.80 4.47 -0.15
CA ILE A 32 2.32 4.52 1.23
C ILE A 32 1.82 5.70 2.07
N LYS A 33 1.20 6.71 1.44
CA LYS A 33 0.57 7.82 2.15
C LYS A 33 -0.70 7.37 2.88
N TYR A 34 -1.41 6.37 2.34
CA TYR A 34 -2.68 5.79 2.85
C TYR A 34 -2.48 4.69 3.89
N HIS A 35 -1.41 4.79 4.67
CA HIS A 35 -1.01 3.79 5.67
C HIS A 35 -1.95 3.67 6.89
N GLU A 36 -2.89 4.60 7.07
CA GLU A 36 -3.90 4.54 8.14
C GLU A 36 -5.12 3.72 7.70
N GLU A 37 -5.39 3.66 6.39
CA GLU A 37 -6.58 3.08 5.79
C GLU A 37 -6.33 1.71 5.14
N GLY A 38 -5.09 1.40 4.78
CA GLY A 38 -4.74 0.17 4.04
C GLY A 38 -3.63 -0.65 4.70
N TYR A 39 -3.87 -1.95 4.87
CA TYR A 39 -2.85 -2.88 5.33
C TYR A 39 -1.63 -2.89 4.39
N THR A 40 -1.86 -2.92 3.07
CA THR A 40 -0.80 -2.91 2.06
C THR A 40 0.08 -1.66 2.18
N ALA A 41 -0.55 -0.48 2.25
CA ALA A 41 0.14 0.80 2.40
C ALA A 41 1.01 0.85 3.67
N LYS A 42 0.49 0.35 4.80
CA LYS A 42 1.21 0.28 6.08
C LYS A 42 2.51 -0.53 5.99
N TYR A 43 2.47 -1.71 5.37
CA TYR A 43 3.66 -2.55 5.21
C TYR A 43 4.60 -2.05 4.10
N LEU A 44 4.05 -1.62 2.97
CA LEU A 44 4.83 -1.09 1.85
C LEU A 44 5.67 0.12 2.26
N ARG A 45 5.15 0.98 3.14
CA ARG A 45 5.86 2.12 3.70
C ARG A 45 7.14 1.73 4.44
N GLN A 46 7.15 0.60 5.14
CA GLN A 46 8.33 0.13 5.87
C GLN A 46 9.43 -0.37 4.93
N VAL A 47 9.03 -0.88 3.76
CA VAL A 47 9.94 -1.47 2.77
C VAL A 47 10.47 -0.43 1.77
N LEU A 48 9.70 0.62 1.48
CA LEU A 48 10.11 1.72 0.60
C LEU A 48 10.92 2.80 1.29
N LYS A 49 10.81 2.98 2.62
CA LYS A 49 11.72 3.87 3.34
C LYS A 49 13.15 3.42 3.05
N PRO A 50 14.01 4.27 2.45
CA PRO A 50 15.41 3.91 2.28
C PRO A 50 15.94 3.62 3.68
N LYS A 51 16.59 2.45 3.86
CA LYS A 51 17.51 2.29 4.98
C LYS A 51 18.41 3.52 4.90
N SER A 52 18.39 4.36 5.93
CA SER A 52 19.43 5.37 6.09
C SER A 52 20.75 4.63 5.92
N LEU A 53 21.41 4.88 4.79
CA LEU A 53 22.78 4.43 4.57
C LEU A 53 23.57 5.14 5.66
N LYS A 54 23.89 4.40 6.72
CA LYS A 54 24.97 4.75 7.63
C LYS A 54 26.28 4.43 6.93
#